data_AF-A0A6L8S3U5-F1
#
_entry.id   AF-A0A6L8S3U5-F1
#
_cell.length_a   1.000
_cell.length_b   1.000
_cell.length_c   1.000
_cell.angle_alpha   90.00
_cell.angle_beta   90.00
_cell.angle_gamma   90.00
#
_symmetry.space_group_name_H-M   'P 1'
#
loop_
_entity.id
_entity.type
_entity.pdbx_description
1 polymer ?
#
loop_
_entity_poly.entity_id
_entity_poly.type
_entity_poly.pdbx_seq_one_letter_code
_entity_poly.pdbx_strand_id
1 'polypeptide(L)'
;MEECSVLIESTLPAEDKTSRWFNLPIDYELFRDLLGVEADSGDYQIIDMKLPFAGDIVRTTSVRRLNKLYFAYTELPPEVQQAYNDLIPYCGGVENLLQKSEEFRFYPECHSIMDVARYRLEHNIEFSALSEKGKKYFNLEAYTQELEETGRYAVSENGMFKL
;
A
#
# COMPACT_ATOMS: atom_id res chain seq x y z
N MET A 1 5.18 -6.28 -11.82
CA MET A 1 5.06 -4.91 -11.31
C MET A 1 4.41 -4.12 -12.42
N GLU A 2 3.20 -3.61 -12.21
CA GLU A 2 2.58 -2.71 -13.20
C GLU A 2 3.42 -1.45 -13.32
N GLU A 3 3.63 -0.97 -14.55
CA GLU A 3 4.39 0.26 -14.79
C GLU A 3 3.59 1.45 -14.27
N CYS A 4 4.11 2.12 -13.23
CA CYS A 4 3.49 3.31 -12.66
C CYS A 4 3.79 4.51 -13.56
N SER A 5 2.76 5.19 -14.06
CA SER A 5 2.91 6.29 -15.00
C SER A 5 1.94 7.45 -14.73
N VAL A 6 2.35 8.66 -15.10
CA VAL A 6 1.54 9.89 -14.97
C VAL A 6 1.60 10.70 -16.26
N LEU A 7 0.48 11.32 -16.63
CA LEU A 7 0.39 12.27 -17.74
C LEU A 7 0.49 13.68 -17.19
N ILE A 8 1.52 14.41 -17.63
CA ILE A 8 1.81 15.77 -17.19
C ILE A 8 1.68 16.72 -18.36
N GLU A 9 1.02 17.86 -18.13
CA GLU A 9 0.80 18.94 -19.09
C GLU A 9 1.50 20.21 -18.60
N SER A 10 2.25 20.89 -19.47
CA SER A 10 2.79 22.22 -19.20
C SER A 10 1.67 23.26 -19.15
N THR A 11 1.72 24.15 -18.16
CA THR A 11 0.77 25.26 -18.01
C THR A 11 1.27 26.58 -18.61
N LEU A 12 2.49 26.59 -19.17
CA LEU A 12 3.01 27.77 -19.86
C LEU A 12 2.15 28.10 -21.09
N PRO A 13 1.91 29.39 -21.36
CA PRO A 13 1.19 29.81 -22.55
C PRO A 13 2.03 29.52 -23.80
N ALA A 14 1.66 28.46 -24.52
CA ALA A 14 2.23 28.07 -25.81
C ALA A 14 1.09 27.87 -26.83
N GLU A 15 1.40 27.97 -28.13
CA GLU A 15 0.43 27.73 -29.22
C GLU A 15 -0.15 26.31 -29.14
N ASP A 16 0.67 25.33 -28.74
CA ASP A 16 0.27 23.95 -28.45
C ASP A 16 0.61 23.59 -27.00
N LYS A 17 -0.38 23.08 -26.26
CA LYS A 17 -0.14 22.51 -24.93
C LYS A 17 0.71 21.26 -25.05
N THR A 18 1.90 21.27 -24.44
CA THR A 18 2.76 20.08 -24.41
C THR A 18 2.32 19.18 -23.26
N SER A 19 1.88 17.96 -23.56
CA SER A 19 1.54 16.93 -22.58
C SER A 19 2.26 15.62 -22.89
N ARG A 20 2.69 14.90 -21.85
CA ARG A 20 3.43 13.64 -22.02
C ARG A 20 3.31 12.70 -20.83
N TRP A 21 3.28 11.41 -21.14
CA TRP A 21 3.36 10.34 -20.15
C TRP A 21 4.81 10.17 -19.67
N PHE A 22 4.98 10.05 -18.36
CA PHE A 22 6.25 9.73 -17.71
C PHE A 22 6.08 8.51 -16.81
N ASN A 23 7.05 7.60 -16.89
CA ASN A 23 7.15 6.48 -15.95
C ASN A 23 7.84 6.94 -14.66
N LEU A 24 7.41 6.37 -13.53
CA LEU A 24 8.02 6.63 -12.24
C LEU A 24 9.20 5.67 -11.98
N PRO A 25 10.29 6.13 -11.33
CA PRO A 25 10.53 7.52 -10.94
C PRO A 25 10.88 8.39 -12.15
N ILE A 26 10.42 9.64 -12.14
CA ILE A 26 10.67 10.60 -13.22
C ILE A 26 12.08 11.16 -13.07
N ASP A 27 12.88 11.03 -14.13
CA ASP A 27 14.17 11.70 -14.27
C ASP A 27 13.98 13.19 -14.59
N TYR A 28 14.69 14.06 -13.88
CA TYR A 28 14.45 15.51 -13.95
C TYR A 28 15.02 16.13 -15.22
N GLU A 29 16.14 15.60 -15.73
CA GLU A 29 16.72 16.06 -16.99
C GLU A 29 15.80 15.67 -18.15
N LEU A 30 15.35 14.41 -18.17
CA LEU A 30 14.38 13.93 -19.14
C LEU A 30 13.06 14.70 -19.06
N PHE A 31 12.58 15.03 -17.86
CA PHE A 31 11.37 15.82 -17.68
C PHE A 31 11.47 17.19 -18.34
N ARG A 32 12.57 17.91 -18.07
CA ARG A 32 12.84 19.22 -18.69
C ARG A 32 12.99 19.11 -20.19
N ASP A 33 13.74 18.14 -20.69
CA ASP A 33 14.01 17.98 -22.11
C ASP A 33 12.73 17.67 -22.91
N LEU A 34 11.78 16.96 -22.31
CA LEU A 34 10.54 16.55 -22.98
C LEU A 34 9.37 17.51 -22.77
N LEU A 35 9.28 18.19 -21.62
CA LEU A 35 8.17 19.08 -21.28
C LEU A 35 8.52 20.58 -21.37
N GLY A 36 9.82 20.91 -21.39
CA GLY A 36 10.32 22.29 -21.50
C GLY A 36 10.16 23.12 -20.22
N VAL A 37 9.88 22.49 -19.08
CA VAL A 37 9.71 23.15 -17.77
C VAL A 37 10.53 22.42 -16.69
N GLU A 38 10.93 23.15 -15.67
CA GLU A 38 11.69 22.58 -14.56
C GLU A 38 10.78 21.76 -13.64
N ALA A 39 11.26 20.60 -13.17
CA ALA A 39 10.50 19.71 -12.28
C ALA A 39 10.14 20.36 -10.93
N ASP A 40 10.93 21.33 -10.47
CA ASP A 40 10.68 22.09 -9.24
C ASP A 40 9.83 23.35 -9.46
N SER A 41 9.37 23.61 -10.69
CA SER A 41 8.47 24.73 -10.99
C SER A 41 6.99 24.38 -10.75
N GLY A 42 6.14 25.41 -10.79
CA GLY A 42 4.68 25.26 -10.75
C GLY A 42 4.04 25.27 -12.14
N ASP A 43 4.84 25.17 -13.20
CA ASP A 43 4.44 25.41 -14.59
C ASP A 43 3.96 24.15 -15.30
N TYR A 44 3.46 23.18 -14.54
CA TYR A 44 2.85 21.97 -15.05
C TYR A 44 1.75 21.47 -14.12
N GLN A 45 0.93 20.56 -14.63
CA GLN A 45 -0.12 19.90 -13.88
C GLN A 45 -0.24 18.44 -14.30
N ILE A 46 -0.59 17.59 -13.35
CA ILE A 46 -0.94 16.19 -13.62
C ILE A 46 -2.38 16.14 -14.09
N ILE A 47 -2.60 15.54 -15.26
CA ILE A 47 -3.94 15.47 -15.89
C ILE A 47 -4.50 14.06 -15.95
N ASP A 48 -3.66 13.02 -15.90
CA ASP A 48 -4.05 11.61 -15.86
C ASP A 48 -2.97 10.77 -15.15
N MET A 49 -3.32 9.57 -14.68
CA MET A 49 -2.39 8.69 -13.95
C MET A 49 -2.82 7.22 -14.01
N LYS A 50 -1.82 6.33 -14.02
CA LYS A 50 -1.98 4.87 -13.96
C LYS A 50 -1.00 4.32 -12.94
N LEU A 51 -1.44 4.29 -11.68
CA LEU A 51 -0.63 3.82 -10.55
C LEU A 51 -1.54 3.52 -9.34
N PRO A 52 -1.08 2.70 -8.37
CA PRO A 52 -1.91 2.23 -7.25
C PRO A 52 -2.25 3.32 -6.22
N PHE A 53 -1.33 4.25 -5.99
CA PHE A 53 -1.45 5.32 -4.98
C PHE A 53 -2.04 6.63 -5.54
N ALA A 54 -2.92 6.54 -6.55
CA ALA A 54 -3.51 7.69 -7.22
C ALA A 54 -4.30 8.59 -6.27
N GLY A 55 -4.88 8.01 -5.21
CA GLY A 55 -5.61 8.75 -4.18
C GLY A 55 -4.77 9.76 -3.38
N ASP A 56 -3.44 9.61 -3.37
CA ASP A 56 -2.51 10.51 -2.68
C ASP A 56 -2.02 11.66 -3.59
N ILE A 57 -2.47 11.71 -4.84
CA ILE A 57 -2.00 12.65 -5.86
C ILE A 57 -3.12 13.62 -6.25
N VAL A 58 -2.81 14.91 -6.20
CA VAL A 58 -3.62 15.99 -6.77
C VAL A 58 -2.95 16.60 -8.00
N ARG A 59 -3.70 17.39 -8.80
CA ARG A 59 -3.20 18.00 -10.05
C ARG A 59 -1.92 18.83 -9.89
N THR A 60 -1.73 19.46 -8.73
CA THR A 60 -0.59 20.32 -8.40
C THR A 60 0.54 19.58 -7.68
N THR A 61 0.49 18.24 -7.62
CA THR A 61 1.54 17.45 -6.98
C THR A 61 2.84 17.59 -7.77
N SER A 62 3.93 17.92 -7.09
CA SER A 62 5.23 18.08 -7.75
C SER A 62 5.85 16.73 -8.15
N VAL A 63 6.70 16.75 -9.17
CA VAL A 63 7.52 15.60 -9.60
C VAL A 63 8.32 15.02 -8.43
N ARG A 64 8.89 15.87 -7.57
CA ARG A 64 9.58 15.45 -6.34
C ARG A 64 8.67 14.63 -5.43
N ARG A 65 7.43 15.09 -5.22
CA ARG A 65 6.45 14.40 -4.38
C ARG A 65 6.01 13.09 -5.02
N LEU A 66 5.79 13.05 -6.34
CA LEU A 66 5.49 11.84 -7.09
C LEU A 66 6.57 10.77 -6.90
N ASN A 67 7.84 11.13 -7.09
CA ASN A 67 8.95 10.20 -6.90
C ASN A 67 9.02 9.69 -5.45
N LYS A 68 8.78 10.56 -4.47
CA LYS A 68 8.73 10.16 -3.05
C LYS A 68 7.62 9.12 -2.78
N LEU A 69 6.42 9.35 -3.30
CA LEU A 69 5.30 8.40 -3.15
C LEU A 69 5.59 7.07 -3.84
N TYR A 70 6.21 7.11 -5.03
CA TYR A 70 6.64 5.91 -5.73
C TYR A 70 7.66 5.09 -4.94
N PHE A 71 8.68 5.74 -4.37
CA PHE A 71 9.65 5.04 -3.52
C PHE A 71 8.97 4.45 -2.27
N ALA A 72 8.10 5.22 -1.61
CA ALA A 72 7.34 4.70 -0.47
C ALA A 72 6.49 3.47 -0.83
N TYR A 73 5.87 3.46 -2.02
CA TYR A 73 5.11 2.30 -2.51
C TYR A 73 5.98 1.08 -2.83
N THR A 74 7.16 1.29 -3.41
CA THR A 74 8.08 0.21 -3.81
C THR A 74 8.85 -0.38 -2.64
N GLU A 75 8.96 0.35 -1.53
CA GLU A 75 9.54 -0.13 -0.27
C GLU A 75 8.55 -0.92 0.59
N LEU A 76 7.26 -0.96 0.24
CA LEU A 76 6.27 -1.78 0.95
C LEU A 76 6.63 -3.27 0.90
N PRO A 77 6.39 -4.03 1.98
CA PRO A 77 6.48 -5.48 1.95
C PRO A 77 5.61 -6.06 0.82
N PRO A 78 6.03 -7.14 0.12
CA PRO A 78 5.29 -7.68 -1.03
C PRO A 78 3.82 -8.00 -0.72
N GLU A 79 3.55 -8.54 0.46
CA GLU A 79 2.20 -8.88 0.91
C GLU A 79 1.34 -7.63 1.10
N VAL A 80 1.93 -6.56 1.66
CA VAL A 80 1.27 -5.27 1.86
C VAL A 80 1.03 -4.55 0.54
N GLN A 81 1.99 -4.65 -0.39
CA GLN A 81 1.88 -4.08 -1.73
C GLN A 81 0.77 -4.74 -2.54
N GLN A 82 0.62 -6.06 -2.44
CA GLN A 82 -0.48 -6.83 -3.06
C GLN A 82 -1.83 -6.47 -2.44
N ALA A 83 -1.88 -6.31 -1.12
CA ALA A 83 -3.09 -5.94 -0.38
C ALA A 83 -3.31 -4.42 -0.29
N TYR A 84 -2.68 -3.61 -1.15
CA TYR A 84 -2.69 -2.16 -1.03
C TYR A 84 -4.10 -1.56 -0.97
N ASN A 85 -5.00 -2.00 -1.86
CA ASN A 85 -6.37 -1.50 -1.93
C ASN A 85 -7.19 -1.85 -0.67
N ASP A 86 -6.87 -2.98 -0.03
CA ASP A 86 -7.55 -3.42 1.19
C ASP A 86 -7.03 -2.68 2.42
N LEU A 87 -5.74 -2.32 2.44
CA LEU A 87 -5.08 -1.69 3.59
C LEU A 87 -5.13 -0.17 3.58
N ILE A 88 -5.21 0.47 2.41
CA ILE A 88 -5.18 1.93 2.30
C ILE A 88 -6.29 2.65 3.10
N PRO A 89 -7.54 2.15 3.22
CA PRO A 89 -8.59 2.81 4.01
C PRO A 89 -8.26 2.88 5.51
N TYR A 90 -7.37 2.01 6.00
CA TYR A 90 -6.95 1.95 7.40
C TYR A 90 -5.78 2.91 7.71
N CYS A 91 -5.02 3.29 6.68
CA CYS A 91 -3.78 4.04 6.82
C CYS A 91 -3.87 5.49 6.30
N GLY A 92 -4.74 5.74 5.33
CA GLY A 92 -4.99 7.09 4.80
C GLY A 92 -3.86 7.65 3.95
N GLY A 93 -3.02 6.79 3.35
CA GLY A 93 -1.96 7.17 2.41
C GLY A 93 -0.80 6.19 2.40
N VAL A 94 -0.05 6.14 1.30
CA VAL A 94 1.05 5.19 1.08
C VAL A 94 2.18 5.33 2.10
N GLU A 95 2.54 6.56 2.49
CA GLU A 95 3.60 6.78 3.48
C GLU A 95 3.19 6.29 4.88
N ASN A 96 1.93 6.53 5.26
CA ASN A 96 1.39 6.02 6.53
C ASN A 96 1.30 4.50 6.51
N LEU A 97 0.93 3.93 5.36
CA LEU A 97 0.89 2.48 5.17
C LEU A 97 2.29 1.89 5.32
N LEU A 98 3.31 2.48 4.69
CA LEU A 98 4.70 2.04 4.83
C LEU A 98 5.15 2.08 6.29
N GLN A 99 4.92 3.19 6.98
CA GLN A 99 5.28 3.32 8.39
C GLN A 99 4.61 2.25 9.27
N LYS A 100 3.30 2.02 9.08
CA LYS A 100 2.54 1.05 9.89
C LYS A 100 2.82 -0.41 9.49
N SER A 101 3.30 -0.65 8.28
CA SER A 101 3.55 -2.00 7.78
C SER A 101 4.55 -2.79 8.61
N GLU A 102 5.44 -2.11 9.35
CA GLU A 102 6.38 -2.73 10.29
C GLU A 102 5.67 -3.41 11.49
N GLU A 103 4.48 -2.94 11.87
CA GLU A 103 3.71 -3.48 12.99
C GLU A 103 2.73 -4.58 12.56
N PHE A 104 2.46 -4.67 11.25
CA PHE A 104 1.49 -5.61 10.72
C PHE A 104 1.96 -7.04 10.89
N ARG A 105 1.01 -7.93 11.23
CA ARG A 105 1.22 -9.37 11.14
C ARG A 105 0.38 -9.94 10.03
N PHE A 106 1.04 -10.50 9.04
CA PHE A 106 0.38 -11.21 7.96
C PHE A 106 0.16 -12.68 8.32
N TYR A 107 -1.07 -13.15 8.16
CA TYR A 107 -1.48 -14.54 8.31
C TYR A 107 -1.87 -15.08 6.92
N PRO A 108 -0.99 -15.83 6.25
CA PRO A 108 -1.24 -16.34 4.91
C PRO A 108 -2.40 -17.33 4.93
N GLU A 109 -3.18 -17.38 3.83
CA GLU A 109 -4.31 -18.30 3.63
C GLU A 109 -5.43 -18.21 4.69
N CYS A 110 -5.41 -17.17 5.54
CA CYS A 110 -6.46 -16.91 6.52
C CYS A 110 -7.47 -15.91 5.93
N HIS A 111 -8.75 -16.25 5.94
CA HIS A 111 -9.82 -15.41 5.38
C HIS A 111 -10.87 -15.00 6.42
N SER A 112 -10.64 -15.38 7.68
CA SER A 112 -11.46 -15.03 8.83
C SER A 112 -10.61 -14.96 10.10
N ILE A 113 -11.13 -14.28 11.14
CA ILE A 113 -10.48 -14.25 12.45
C ILE A 113 -10.43 -15.64 13.07
N MET A 114 -11.39 -16.50 12.71
CA MET A 114 -11.36 -17.91 13.10
C MET A 114 -10.17 -18.66 12.49
N ASP A 115 -9.83 -18.40 11.22
CA ASP A 115 -8.65 -19.00 10.60
C ASP A 115 -7.37 -18.54 11.30
N VAL A 116 -7.28 -17.25 11.66
CA VAL A 116 -6.16 -16.70 12.43
C VAL A 116 -6.06 -17.33 13.82
N ALA A 117 -7.18 -17.54 14.50
CA ALA A 117 -7.19 -18.22 15.80
C ALA A 117 -6.68 -19.67 15.67
N ARG A 118 -7.08 -20.41 14.63
CA ARG A 118 -6.55 -21.76 14.36
C ARG A 118 -5.06 -21.71 14.04
N TYR A 119 -4.64 -20.81 13.15
CA TYR A 119 -3.25 -20.62 12.77
C TYR A 119 -2.37 -20.34 14.00
N ARG A 120 -2.80 -19.43 14.87
CA ARG A 120 -2.08 -19.11 16.12
C ARG A 120 -2.04 -20.31 17.06
N LEU A 121 -3.13 -21.04 17.24
CA LEU A 121 -3.16 -22.24 18.11
C LEU A 121 -2.13 -23.30 17.67
N GLU A 122 -1.90 -23.41 16.36
CA GLU A 122 -0.96 -24.37 15.78
C GLU A 122 0.50 -23.88 15.79
N HIS A 123 0.73 -22.61 15.48
CA HIS A 123 2.07 -22.09 15.15
C HIS A 123 2.65 -21.11 16.17
N ASN A 124 1.85 -20.54 17.07
CA ASN A 124 2.33 -19.57 18.04
C ASN A 124 2.90 -20.29 19.28
N ILE A 125 4.09 -19.86 19.71
CA ILE A 125 4.80 -20.39 20.87
C ILE A 125 4.00 -20.29 22.18
N GLU A 126 3.08 -19.34 22.30
CA GLU A 126 2.16 -19.20 23.43
C GLU A 126 1.35 -20.49 23.69
N PHE A 127 1.04 -21.23 22.63
CA PHE A 127 0.28 -22.48 22.70
C PHE A 127 1.16 -23.73 22.65
N SER A 128 2.48 -23.60 22.62
CA SER A 128 3.43 -24.73 22.54
C SER A 128 3.34 -25.68 23.74
N ALA A 129 2.87 -25.19 24.89
CA ALA A 129 2.64 -26.01 26.09
C ALA A 129 1.38 -26.88 26.01
N LEU A 130 0.46 -26.59 25.08
CA LEU A 130 -0.74 -27.41 24.88
C LEU A 130 -0.38 -28.69 24.14
N SER A 131 -0.70 -29.83 24.75
CA SER A 131 -0.69 -31.12 24.04
C SER A 131 -1.69 -31.12 22.88
N GLU A 132 -1.50 -32.03 21.91
CA GLU A 132 -2.45 -32.23 20.80
C GLU A 132 -3.88 -32.51 21.28
N LYS A 133 -4.02 -33.27 22.38
CA LYS A 133 -5.32 -33.48 23.01
C LYS A 133 -5.89 -32.19 23.60
N GLY A 134 -5.04 -31.35 24.19
CA GLY A 134 -5.42 -30.03 24.69
C GLY A 134 -5.92 -29.10 23.58
N LYS A 135 -5.21 -29.03 22.45
CA LYS A 135 -5.62 -28.25 21.26
C LYS A 135 -6.98 -28.71 20.73
N LYS A 136 -7.25 -30.02 20.71
CA LYS A 136 -8.55 -30.58 20.24
C LYS A 136 -9.76 -30.09 21.05
N TYR A 137 -9.59 -29.80 22.32
CA TYR A 137 -10.66 -29.29 23.20
C TYR A 137 -10.53 -27.79 23.49
N PHE A 138 -9.63 -27.09 22.80
CA PHE A 138 -9.45 -25.66 22.95
C PHE A 138 -10.71 -24.93 22.47
N ASN A 139 -11.19 -23.97 23.27
CA ASN A 139 -12.36 -23.18 22.89
C ASN A 139 -11.97 -22.10 21.86
N LEU A 140 -11.93 -22.54 20.61
CA LEU A 140 -11.58 -21.72 19.46
C LEU A 140 -12.54 -20.55 19.23
N GLU A 141 -13.83 -20.71 19.51
CA GLU A 141 -14.84 -19.65 19.37
C GLU A 141 -14.58 -18.51 20.35
N ALA A 142 -14.38 -18.83 21.64
CA ALA A 142 -14.08 -17.82 22.65
C ALA A 142 -12.77 -17.07 22.35
N TYR A 143 -11.76 -17.79 21.86
CA TYR A 143 -10.50 -17.15 21.47
C TYR A 143 -10.65 -16.25 20.23
N THR A 144 -11.47 -16.65 19.26
CA THR A 144 -11.78 -15.82 18.09
C THR A 144 -12.45 -14.52 18.49
N GLN A 145 -13.42 -14.59 19.42
CA GLN A 145 -14.08 -13.41 19.96
C GLN A 145 -13.09 -12.49 20.70
N GLU A 146 -12.18 -13.05 21.50
CA GLU A 146 -11.13 -12.26 22.15
C GLU A 146 -10.24 -11.55 21.11
N LEU A 147 -9.87 -12.24 20.03
CA LEU A 147 -9.10 -11.63 18.95
C LEU A 147 -9.86 -10.49 18.27
N GLU A 148 -11.16 -10.67 18.00
CA GLU A 148 -12.06 -9.65 17.44
C GLU A 148 -12.17 -8.40 18.32
N GLU A 149 -12.26 -8.58 19.63
CA GLU A 149 -12.41 -7.48 20.59
C GLU A 149 -11.10 -6.71 20.83
N THR A 150 -9.95 -7.40 20.73
CA THR A 150 -8.64 -6.84 21.09
C THR A 150 -7.79 -6.40 19.90
N GLY A 151 -8.20 -6.72 18.68
CA GLY A 151 -7.42 -6.49 17.47
C GLY A 151 -8.24 -5.89 16.34
N ARG A 152 -7.54 -5.30 15.37
CA ARG A 152 -8.12 -4.88 14.11
C ARG A 152 -7.54 -5.75 13.01
N TYR A 153 -8.40 -6.23 12.11
CA TYR A 153 -7.97 -7.10 11.02
C TYR A 153 -8.48 -6.59 9.69
N ALA A 154 -7.69 -6.80 8.66
CA ALA A 154 -8.07 -6.57 7.27
C ALA A 154 -7.91 -7.87 6.49
N VAL A 155 -8.96 -8.26 5.78
CA VAL A 155 -8.92 -9.39 4.84
C VAL A 155 -8.33 -8.90 3.52
N SER A 156 -7.48 -9.71 2.92
CA SER A 156 -6.90 -9.52 1.58
C SER A 156 -7.05 -10.79 0.76
N GLU A 157 -6.72 -10.74 -0.53
CA GLU A 157 -6.82 -11.89 -1.43
C GLU A 157 -6.00 -13.12 -0.98
N ASN A 158 -4.81 -12.90 -0.41
CA ASN A 158 -3.85 -13.96 -0.09
C ASN A 158 -3.75 -14.27 1.43
N GLY A 159 -4.61 -13.67 2.24
CA GLY A 159 -4.59 -13.86 3.68
C GLY A 159 -5.17 -12.69 4.47
N MET A 160 -4.83 -12.63 5.76
CA MET A 160 -5.35 -11.61 6.66
C MET A 160 -4.24 -10.87 7.38
N PHE A 161 -4.38 -9.56 7.48
CA PHE A 161 -3.49 -8.71 8.27
C PHE A 161 -4.12 -8.46 9.64
N LYS A 162 -3.33 -8.61 10.69
CA LYS A 162 -3.57 -7.89 11.95
C LYS A 162 -2.88 -6.54 11.85
N LEU A 163 -3.69 -5.49 11.97
CA LEU A 163 -3.28 -4.08 11.90
C LEU A 163 -2.83 -3.54 13.25
#